data_AF-A0AAV5I8M2-F1
#
_entry.id   AF-A0AAV5I8M2-F1
#
_cell.length_a   1.000
_cell.length_b   1.000
_cell.length_c   1.000
_cell.angle_alpha   90.00
_cell.angle_beta   90.00
_cell.angle_gamma   90.00
#
_symmetry.space_group_name_H-M   'P 1'
#
loop_
_entity.id
_entity.type
_entity.pdbx_description
1 polymer ?
#
loop_
_entity_poly.entity_id
_entity_poly.type
_entity_poly.pdbx_seq_one_letter_code
_entity_poly.pdbx_strand_id
1 'polypeptide(L)'
;MSHYTIVLMFHGEEAQNHIGRILEFFKTTDGENYFRVQWFYRAEDTVIEKAEVFHDKRAAVFHDKRRLFHSTVMNDNPIDCIISKVSVTQLSPLVGLKSNSIPQSDFYFDMEYCVDYSTFQTPPTGPTYPLANMSICEPCKTEFTLLDLYSGCGGMSIGLCLGAKVSHIDLVTKWAIESDMSACESFRLNHPKTQVRHETAEDFLHLLTEWDKLGKRFATDVERTHESRSMASKDDTSPNSNIPPGELEVERLVDICYGDPCRTGKYGLKFKVRWKGHGASEDTWEPYEGLSNCEEGIRDFVRNGFKSKILPLPGDVDVICGGPPCQGISGYNRYRNVESPLDDERNRQIIIFMNIVEYLKPKFVLMENVVDILRFKRAYLARYALSRLVYMNYQARLGTIAAGCYGLPQFRLRVFLWGARPSEKLPQFPLPTHDVIIRYWPPPEFERNTVAYDEDQPRKLDDALVLSDAISDLPAVANHEVREEMPYGKPPETEFQRYIRSSENEMTGSSLNGASRPKNLLYDHRPLMLFEDDYSRVCRIPKRKVL
;
A
#
# COMPACT_ATOMS: atom_id res chain seq x y z
N MET A 1 34.76 7.64 8.05
CA MET A 1 35.70 6.78 8.81
C MET A 1 35.05 5.42 9.00
N SER A 2 35.46 4.44 8.21
CA SER A 2 34.93 3.06 8.24
C SER A 2 35.29 2.43 9.58
N HIS A 3 34.31 2.18 10.45
CA HIS A 3 34.53 1.48 11.71
C HIS A 3 34.61 -0.01 11.41
N TYR A 4 35.84 -0.55 11.37
CA TYR A 4 36.06 -1.98 11.25
C TYR A 4 35.65 -2.66 12.55
N THR A 5 34.59 -3.47 12.50
CA THR A 5 34.19 -4.33 13.62
C THR A 5 34.86 -5.68 13.45
N ILE A 6 35.50 -6.22 14.49
CA ILE A 6 35.96 -7.62 14.49
C ILE A 6 34.71 -8.48 14.55
N VAL A 7 34.36 -9.09 13.43
CA VAL A 7 33.26 -10.03 13.31
C VAL A 7 33.86 -11.41 13.08
N LEU A 8 33.32 -12.41 13.79
CA LEU A 8 33.81 -13.77 13.72
C LEU A 8 32.75 -14.67 13.10
N MET A 9 33.23 -15.73 12.48
CA MET A 9 32.44 -16.83 11.97
C MET A 9 32.45 -17.95 13.00
N PHE A 10 31.30 -18.59 13.25
CA PHE A 10 31.11 -19.59 14.30
C PHE A 10 30.50 -20.88 13.75
N HIS A 11 30.79 -22.03 14.39
CA HIS A 11 30.17 -23.30 14.02
C HIS A 11 28.65 -23.21 14.18
N GLY A 12 27.91 -23.60 13.15
CA GLY A 12 26.47 -23.80 13.22
C GLY A 12 26.11 -25.29 13.27
N GLU A 13 24.96 -25.63 13.85
CA GLU A 13 24.44 -27.01 13.91
C GLU A 13 24.00 -27.53 12.52
N GLU A 14 23.62 -26.62 11.60
CA GLU A 14 23.10 -26.92 10.27
C GLU A 14 23.99 -26.38 9.14
N ALA A 15 25.15 -27.01 8.89
CA ALA A 15 26.04 -26.84 7.72
C ALA A 15 26.51 -25.42 7.32
N GLN A 16 26.02 -24.36 7.96
CA GLN A 16 26.27 -22.97 7.62
C GLN A 16 26.72 -22.19 8.86
N ASN A 17 27.85 -21.52 8.73
CA ASN A 17 28.45 -20.81 9.85
C ASN A 17 27.70 -19.51 10.17
N HIS A 18 27.55 -19.23 11.46
CA HIS A 18 26.95 -17.98 11.94
C HIS A 18 27.96 -16.83 11.88
N ILE A 19 27.45 -15.61 11.72
CA ILE A 19 28.26 -14.39 11.72
C ILE A 19 27.85 -13.54 12.91
N GLY A 20 28.82 -13.10 13.71
CA GLY A 20 28.54 -12.32 14.91
C GLY A 20 29.66 -11.40 15.34
N ARG A 21 29.28 -10.27 15.94
CA ARG A 21 30.17 -9.31 16.57
C ARG A 21 30.40 -9.72 18.02
N ILE A 22 31.65 -9.99 18.39
CA ILE A 22 31.99 -10.16 19.81
C ILE A 22 31.83 -8.84 20.55
N LEU A 23 31.16 -8.89 21.70
CA LEU A 23 30.97 -7.76 22.59
C LEU A 23 31.94 -7.82 23.78
N GLU A 24 32.13 -9.00 24.37
CA GLU A 24 32.98 -9.20 25.55
C GLU A 24 33.52 -10.63 25.61
N PHE A 25 34.68 -10.80 26.24
CA PHE A 25 35.23 -12.08 26.69
C PHE A 25 35.15 -12.14 28.20
N PHE A 26 34.73 -13.26 28.76
CA PHE A 26 34.61 -13.44 30.19
C PHE A 26 34.90 -14.87 30.62
N LYS A 27 35.10 -15.06 31.92
CA LYS A 27 35.29 -16.37 32.55
C LYS A 27 34.08 -16.68 33.43
N THR A 28 33.51 -17.87 33.32
CA THR A 28 32.39 -18.29 34.17
C THR A 28 32.84 -18.48 35.62
N THR A 29 31.88 -18.60 36.53
CA THR A 29 32.14 -18.96 37.93
C THR A 29 32.84 -20.31 38.08
N ASP A 30 32.63 -21.22 37.13
CA ASP A 30 33.25 -22.55 37.08
C ASP A 30 34.63 -22.54 36.41
N GLY A 31 35.10 -21.37 35.97
CA GLY A 31 36.43 -21.19 35.42
C GLY A 31 36.54 -21.48 33.92
N GLU A 32 35.43 -21.56 33.20
CA GLU A 32 35.41 -21.78 31.75
C GLU A 32 35.49 -20.46 30.97
N ASN A 33 36.07 -20.49 29.78
CA ASN A 33 36.27 -19.29 28.95
C ASN A 33 35.14 -19.12 27.93
N TYR A 34 34.42 -18.00 28.03
CA TYR A 34 33.27 -17.68 27.20
C TYR A 34 33.43 -16.31 26.53
N PHE A 35 32.61 -16.06 25.53
CA PHE A 35 32.40 -14.73 24.97
C PHE A 35 30.91 -14.47 24.76
N ARG A 36 30.54 -13.19 24.80
CA ARG A 36 29.22 -12.72 24.38
C ARG A 36 29.31 -12.22 22.95
N VAL A 37 28.38 -12.68 22.13
CA VAL A 37 28.26 -12.30 20.72
C VAL A 37 26.89 -11.73 20.42
N GLN A 38 26.88 -10.71 19.58
CA GLN A 38 25.69 -10.18 18.94
C GLN A 38 25.64 -10.70 17.49
N TRP A 39 24.55 -11.35 17.12
CA TRP A 39 24.44 -12.02 15.83
C TRP A 39 24.08 -11.08 14.68
N PHE A 40 24.52 -11.47 13.49
CA PHE A 40 24.00 -10.94 12.23
C PHE A 40 23.12 -12.01 11.56
N TYR A 41 22.02 -11.56 10.98
CA TYR A 41 21.16 -12.40 10.14
C TYR A 41 21.55 -12.26 8.68
N ARG A 42 21.59 -13.36 7.94
CA ARG A 42 21.41 -13.35 6.48
C ARG A 42 19.92 -13.21 6.18
N ALA A 43 19.57 -12.84 4.95
CA ALA A 43 18.17 -12.78 4.53
C ALA A 43 17.43 -14.11 4.81
N GLU A 44 18.09 -15.24 4.56
CA GLU A 44 17.56 -16.59 4.78
C GLU A 44 17.42 -17.00 6.26
N ASP A 45 18.12 -16.32 7.17
CA ASP A 45 18.02 -16.54 8.61
C ASP A 45 16.84 -15.76 9.22
N THR A 46 16.22 -14.86 8.46
CA THR A 46 15.02 -14.10 8.86
C THR A 46 13.74 -14.83 8.49
N VAL A 47 12.58 -14.23 8.80
CA VAL A 47 11.26 -14.76 8.38
C VAL A 47 11.12 -14.91 6.85
N ILE A 48 11.98 -14.28 6.05
CA ILE A 48 11.99 -14.45 4.58
C ILE A 48 12.30 -15.92 4.20
N GLU A 49 13.09 -16.64 5.00
CA GLU A 49 13.58 -18.01 4.75
C GLU A 49 14.35 -18.21 3.42
N LYS A 50 14.90 -19.42 3.24
CA LYS A 50 15.66 -19.80 2.03
C LYS A 50 14.80 -19.79 0.78
N ALA A 51 15.39 -19.30 -0.30
CA ALA A 51 14.89 -19.36 -1.67
C ALA A 51 14.38 -20.75 -2.11
N GLU A 52 14.99 -21.83 -1.60
CA GLU A 52 14.63 -23.22 -1.93
C GLU A 52 13.25 -23.62 -1.41
N VAL A 53 12.75 -22.96 -0.35
CA VAL A 53 11.38 -23.13 0.17
C VAL A 53 10.33 -22.70 -0.86
N PHE A 54 10.71 -21.81 -1.78
CA PHE A 54 9.79 -21.20 -2.72
C PHE A 54 9.58 -22.02 -4.01
N HIS A 55 10.39 -23.06 -4.31
CA HIS A 55 10.37 -23.83 -5.58
C HIS A 55 10.27 -23.02 -6.90
N ASP A 56 10.34 -21.70 -6.82
CA ASP A 56 10.13 -20.73 -7.88
C ASP A 56 11.38 -19.87 -7.99
N LYS A 57 12.04 -19.99 -9.15
CA LYS A 57 13.26 -19.25 -9.47
C LYS A 57 13.04 -17.74 -9.45
N ARG A 58 11.79 -17.24 -9.54
CA ARG A 58 11.48 -15.81 -9.49
C ARG A 58 11.53 -15.22 -8.09
N ALA A 59 11.29 -15.99 -7.03
CA ALA A 59 11.42 -15.53 -5.64
C ALA A 59 12.86 -15.63 -5.10
N ALA A 60 13.65 -16.55 -5.69
CA ALA A 60 14.92 -17.05 -5.18
C ALA A 60 16.15 -16.12 -5.30
N VAL A 61 16.06 -14.99 -6.02
CA VAL A 61 17.25 -14.33 -6.60
C VAL A 61 17.47 -12.89 -6.11
N PHE A 62 16.68 -12.42 -5.16
CA PHE A 62 16.69 -10.98 -4.86
C PHE A 62 17.90 -10.53 -4.02
N HIS A 63 18.33 -11.28 -3.01
CA HIS A 63 19.26 -10.74 -2.00
C HIS A 63 20.74 -11.03 -2.30
N ASP A 64 21.58 -10.00 -2.17
CA ASP A 64 23.04 -10.16 -2.18
C ASP A 64 23.47 -11.01 -0.99
N LYS A 65 24.16 -12.13 -1.24
CA LYS A 65 24.63 -13.07 -0.20
C LYS A 65 25.64 -12.44 0.78
N ARG A 66 26.24 -11.30 0.40
CA ARG A 66 27.13 -10.52 1.27
C ARG A 66 26.39 -9.55 2.18
N ARG A 67 25.09 -9.31 1.94
CA ARG A 67 24.28 -8.43 2.77
C ARG A 67 23.81 -9.15 4.03
N LEU A 68 24.08 -8.54 5.16
CA LEU A 68 23.67 -8.97 6.49
C LEU A 68 22.73 -7.95 7.12
N PHE A 69 22.02 -8.37 8.14
CA PHE A 69 21.18 -7.54 8.98
C PHE A 69 21.70 -7.61 10.41
N HIS A 70 21.97 -6.44 10.99
CA HIS A 70 22.36 -6.34 12.40
C HIS A 70 21.19 -6.75 13.29
N SER A 71 21.44 -7.34 14.46
CA SER A 71 20.37 -7.82 15.35
C SER A 71 20.64 -7.49 16.80
N THR A 72 19.57 -7.46 17.61
CA THR A 72 19.63 -7.29 19.06
C THR A 72 19.85 -8.60 19.82
N VAL A 73 19.79 -9.74 19.13
CA VAL A 73 19.97 -11.07 19.74
C VAL A 73 21.42 -11.28 20.14
N MET A 74 21.61 -11.63 21.41
CA MET A 74 22.92 -11.92 22.00
C MET A 74 22.92 -13.29 22.66
N ASN A 75 24.04 -13.99 22.55
CA ASN A 75 24.27 -15.26 23.24
C ASN A 75 25.67 -15.33 23.81
N ASP A 76 25.81 -16.12 24.87
CA ASP A 76 27.09 -16.46 25.47
C ASP A 76 27.53 -17.83 24.97
N ASN A 77 28.78 -17.95 24.50
CA ASN A 77 29.27 -19.16 23.86
C ASN A 77 30.70 -19.51 24.34
N PRO A 78 31.06 -20.80 24.39
CA PRO A 78 32.42 -21.26 24.62
C PRO A 78 33.42 -20.73 23.57
N ILE A 79 34.64 -20.38 23.99
CA ILE A 79 35.63 -19.74 23.10
C ILE A 79 36.05 -20.58 21.88
N ASP A 80 35.94 -21.90 21.95
CA ASP A 80 36.25 -22.86 20.90
C ASP A 80 35.22 -22.85 19.75
N CYS A 81 34.07 -22.18 19.91
CA CYS A 81 33.12 -21.97 18.82
C CYS A 81 33.64 -21.03 17.72
N ILE A 82 34.68 -20.23 17.99
CA ILE A 82 35.26 -19.26 17.05
C ILE A 82 36.02 -19.97 15.91
N ILE A 83 35.62 -19.72 14.66
CA ILE A 83 36.28 -20.28 13.46
C ILE A 83 37.33 -19.33 12.90
N SER A 84 36.91 -18.13 12.46
CA SER A 84 37.79 -17.19 11.76
C SER A 84 37.26 -15.76 11.83
N LYS A 85 38.12 -14.81 11.45
CA LYS A 85 37.75 -13.39 11.29
C LYS A 85 37.16 -13.15 9.90
N VAL A 86 36.08 -12.37 9.85
CA VAL A 86 35.47 -11.86 8.62
C VAL A 86 35.32 -10.34 8.70
N SER A 87 35.40 -9.67 7.56
CA SER A 87 35.23 -8.23 7.46
C SER A 87 33.77 -7.87 7.17
N VAL A 88 33.17 -7.04 8.02
CA VAL A 88 31.81 -6.53 7.84
C VAL A 88 31.82 -5.01 7.87
N THR A 89 31.30 -4.38 6.81
CA THR A 89 31.24 -2.92 6.69
C THR A 89 29.80 -2.42 6.88
N GLN A 90 29.60 -1.41 7.72
CA GLN A 90 28.33 -0.70 7.79
C GLN A 90 28.22 0.29 6.62
N LEU A 91 27.11 0.24 5.89
CA LEU A 91 26.80 1.18 4.81
C LEU A 91 25.65 2.10 5.23
N SER A 92 25.61 3.29 4.63
CA SER A 92 24.42 4.15 4.68
C SER A 92 23.38 3.59 3.71
N PRO A 93 22.16 3.30 4.16
CA PRO A 93 21.15 2.70 3.30
C PRO A 93 20.65 3.71 2.26
N LEU A 94 20.61 3.30 0.99
CA LEU A 94 20.10 4.08 -0.13
C LEU A 94 19.18 3.22 -1.01
N VAL A 95 18.04 3.77 -1.42
CA VAL A 95 17.12 3.07 -2.33
C VAL A 95 17.79 2.84 -3.69
N GLY A 96 17.79 1.59 -4.18
CA GLY A 96 18.37 1.25 -5.47
C GLY A 96 19.90 1.35 -5.54
N LEU A 97 20.59 1.16 -4.41
CA LEU A 97 22.06 1.13 -4.35
C LEU A 97 22.61 0.11 -5.36
N LYS A 98 23.45 0.56 -6.30
CA LYS A 98 24.06 -0.32 -7.31
C LYS A 98 25.22 -1.09 -6.67
N SER A 99 25.33 -2.39 -6.98
CA SER A 99 26.36 -3.32 -6.49
C SER A 99 27.80 -2.78 -6.55
N ASN A 100 28.11 -1.95 -7.56
CA ASN A 100 29.45 -1.37 -7.78
C ASN A 100 29.90 -0.34 -6.71
N SER A 101 29.02 0.03 -5.77
CA SER A 101 29.32 0.97 -4.67
C SER A 101 29.65 0.27 -3.34
N ILE A 102 29.62 -1.07 -3.32
CA ILE A 102 29.87 -1.87 -2.11
C ILE A 102 31.39 -2.00 -1.90
N PRO A 103 31.92 -1.64 -0.73
CA PRO A 103 33.34 -1.81 -0.40
C PRO A 103 33.84 -3.25 -0.57
N GLN A 104 35.16 -3.41 -0.70
CA GLN A 104 35.83 -4.71 -0.74
C GLN A 104 35.88 -5.33 0.68
N SER A 105 34.73 -5.68 1.24
CA SER A 105 34.59 -6.48 2.46
C SER A 105 33.87 -7.80 2.16
N ASP A 106 34.06 -8.78 3.05
CA ASP A 106 33.43 -10.10 2.94
C ASP A 106 31.91 -9.96 3.03
N PHE A 107 31.44 -9.12 3.96
CA PHE A 107 30.03 -8.80 4.14
C PHE A 107 29.81 -7.29 4.37
N TYR A 108 28.56 -6.86 4.30
CA TYR A 108 28.13 -5.53 4.69
C TYR A 108 26.72 -5.56 5.30
N PHE A 109 26.37 -4.53 6.05
CA PHE A 109 25.00 -4.33 6.53
C PHE A 109 24.62 -2.86 6.48
N ASP A 110 23.33 -2.60 6.28
CA ASP A 110 22.76 -1.25 6.21
C ASP A 110 21.44 -1.13 7.00
N MET A 111 20.93 -2.27 7.50
CA MET A 111 19.72 -2.38 8.29
C MET A 111 19.92 -3.29 9.50
N GLU A 112 19.09 -3.06 10.50
CA GLU A 112 18.83 -3.95 11.62
C GLU A 112 17.60 -4.82 11.31
N TYR A 113 17.61 -6.06 11.78
CA TYR A 113 16.47 -6.98 11.80
C TYR A 113 16.06 -7.26 13.25
N CYS A 114 14.78 -7.03 13.54
CA CYS A 114 14.12 -7.41 14.79
C CYS A 114 13.04 -8.46 14.49
N VAL A 115 12.99 -9.49 15.34
CA VAL A 115 11.99 -10.57 15.22
C VAL A 115 10.57 -10.02 15.38
N ASP A 116 10.40 -9.03 16.27
CA ASP A 116 9.09 -8.44 16.53
C ASP A 116 8.61 -7.66 15.30
N TYR A 117 7.39 -7.98 14.87
CA TYR A 117 6.81 -7.51 13.61
C TYR A 117 7.66 -7.77 12.36
N SER A 118 8.62 -8.70 12.42
CA SER A 118 9.57 -8.98 11.32
C SER A 118 10.19 -7.70 10.76
N THR A 119 10.70 -6.85 11.65
CA THR A 119 11.06 -5.47 11.33
C THR A 119 12.47 -5.39 10.75
N PHE A 120 12.57 -4.84 9.54
CA PHE A 120 13.82 -4.37 8.93
C PHE A 120 13.85 -2.86 9.00
N GLN A 121 14.82 -2.27 9.68
CA GLN A 121 14.89 -0.83 9.89
C GLN A 121 16.31 -0.29 9.82
N THR A 122 16.46 0.98 9.51
CA THR A 122 17.77 1.63 9.57
C THR A 122 18.21 1.75 11.04
N PRO A 123 19.47 1.39 11.39
CA PRO A 123 19.93 1.48 12.77
C PRO A 123 19.83 2.92 13.29
N PRO A 124 19.43 3.15 14.55
CA PRO A 124 19.35 4.49 15.11
C PRO A 124 20.75 5.14 15.13
N THR A 125 20.89 6.28 14.47
CA THR A 125 22.10 7.11 14.55
C THR A 125 22.09 7.93 15.84
N GLY A 126 22.57 7.35 16.94
CA GLY A 126 22.78 8.05 18.22
C GLY A 126 21.71 7.80 19.30
N PRO A 127 21.90 8.31 20.53
CA PRO A 127 21.10 7.92 21.69
C PRO A 127 19.62 8.26 21.51
N THR A 128 18.79 7.25 21.77
CA THR A 128 17.33 7.33 21.86
C THR A 128 16.97 8.28 22.99
N TYR A 129 16.70 9.54 22.65
CA TYR A 129 15.97 10.42 23.56
C TYR A 129 14.53 9.90 23.65
N PRO A 130 13.96 9.77 24.87
CA PRO A 130 12.55 9.48 25.01
C PRO A 130 11.74 10.54 24.26
N LEU A 131 10.60 10.14 23.70
CA LEU A 131 9.64 11.02 23.01
C LEU A 131 9.15 12.10 23.99
N ALA A 132 9.94 13.15 24.16
CA ALA A 132 9.64 14.30 25.00
C ALA A 132 10.01 15.54 24.20
N ASN A 133 8.97 16.24 23.76
CA ASN A 133 9.01 17.56 23.14
C ASN A 133 9.82 17.64 21.84
N MET A 134 9.24 17.14 20.74
CA MET A 134 9.49 17.80 19.46
C MET A 134 9.02 19.25 19.61
N SER A 135 9.98 20.17 19.64
CA SER A 135 9.70 21.57 19.34
C SER A 135 8.99 21.61 18.01
N ILE A 136 7.81 22.21 17.99
CA ILE A 136 7.03 22.51 16.78
C ILE A 136 7.92 23.38 15.90
N CYS A 137 8.72 22.75 15.03
CA CYS A 137 9.28 23.42 13.87
C CYS A 137 8.10 23.84 13.01
N GLU A 138 8.11 25.10 12.57
CA GLU A 138 7.07 25.69 11.73
C GLU A 138 6.65 24.73 10.61
N PRO A 139 5.34 24.58 10.34
CA PRO A 139 4.87 23.59 9.39
C PRO A 139 5.30 24.02 7.98
N CYS A 140 6.35 23.39 7.46
CA CYS A 140 6.56 23.32 6.02
C CYS A 140 5.39 22.49 5.46
N LYS A 141 4.29 23.15 5.11
CA LYS A 141 3.08 22.56 4.51
C LYS A 141 3.45 21.88 3.19
N THR A 142 3.95 20.66 3.26
CA THR A 142 4.27 19.85 2.11
C THR A 142 3.15 18.82 2.00
N GLU A 143 2.30 18.99 0.99
CA GLU A 143 1.25 18.01 0.65
C GLU A 143 1.93 16.69 0.28
N PHE A 144 1.46 15.57 0.86
CA PHE A 144 1.87 14.22 0.50
C PHE A 144 0.86 13.64 -0.49
N THR A 145 1.34 13.02 -1.55
CA THR A 145 0.48 12.39 -2.56
C THR A 145 0.33 10.89 -2.32
N LEU A 146 -0.90 10.40 -2.41
CA LEU A 146 -1.26 8.99 -2.28
C LEU A 146 -1.76 8.42 -3.63
N LEU A 147 -1.25 7.24 -3.98
CA LEU A 147 -1.78 6.36 -5.01
C LEU A 147 -2.41 5.13 -4.33
N ASP A 148 -3.71 4.90 -4.56
CA ASP A 148 -4.45 3.76 -4.04
C ASP A 148 -4.65 2.70 -5.14
N LEU A 149 -4.03 1.54 -4.98
CA LEU A 149 -4.11 0.41 -5.90
C LEU A 149 -5.13 -0.61 -5.40
N TYR A 150 -5.99 -1.13 -6.29
CA TYR A 150 -7.09 -2.02 -5.91
C TYR A 150 -8.01 -1.33 -4.89
N SER A 151 -8.35 -0.08 -5.19
CA SER A 151 -8.88 0.85 -4.19
C SER A 151 -10.26 0.47 -3.65
N GLY A 152 -11.02 -0.36 -4.39
CA GLY A 152 -12.44 -0.54 -4.14
C GLY A 152 -13.13 0.83 -4.09
N CYS A 153 -14.02 1.01 -3.11
CA CYS A 153 -14.66 2.29 -2.85
C CYS A 153 -13.80 3.29 -2.03
N GLY A 154 -12.55 2.95 -1.71
CA GLY A 154 -11.59 3.87 -1.07
C GLY A 154 -11.48 3.81 0.45
N GLY A 155 -12.05 2.79 1.11
CA GLY A 155 -12.05 2.70 2.58
C GLY A 155 -10.65 2.82 3.23
N MET A 156 -9.62 2.22 2.62
CA MET A 156 -8.25 2.31 3.12
C MET A 156 -7.63 3.70 2.91
N SER A 157 -7.71 4.27 1.71
CA SER A 157 -7.14 5.59 1.43
C SER A 157 -7.85 6.71 2.21
N ILE A 158 -9.17 6.63 2.39
CA ILE A 158 -9.93 7.53 3.28
C ILE A 158 -9.39 7.46 4.70
N GLY A 159 -9.30 6.25 5.27
CA GLY A 159 -8.80 6.05 6.63
C GLY A 159 -7.37 6.58 6.82
N LEU A 160 -6.49 6.36 5.83
CA LEU A 160 -5.13 6.89 5.84
C LEU A 160 -5.09 8.41 5.80
N CYS A 161 -5.85 9.04 4.90
CA CYS A 161 -5.90 10.50 4.79
C CYS A 161 -6.45 11.15 6.06
N LEU A 162 -7.52 10.59 6.65
CA LEU A 162 -8.07 11.07 7.92
C LEU A 162 -7.05 10.92 9.07
N GLY A 163 -6.41 9.76 9.20
CA GLY A 163 -5.39 9.54 10.25
C GLY A 163 -4.15 10.42 10.08
N ALA A 164 -3.71 10.63 8.84
CA ALA A 164 -2.63 11.56 8.52
C ALA A 164 -3.00 13.00 8.90
N LYS A 165 -4.25 13.41 8.63
CA LYS A 165 -4.74 14.75 8.97
C LYS A 165 -4.71 15.02 10.47
N VAL A 166 -5.13 14.04 11.27
CA VAL A 166 -5.03 14.10 12.75
C VAL A 166 -3.57 14.21 13.22
N SER A 167 -2.64 13.66 12.44
CA SER A 167 -1.19 13.79 12.66
C SER A 167 -0.57 15.05 12.05
N HIS A 168 -1.39 16.02 11.62
CA HIS A 168 -0.99 17.26 10.94
C HIS A 168 -0.22 17.06 9.62
N ILE A 169 -0.39 15.90 8.98
CA ILE A 169 0.14 15.61 7.64
C ILE A 169 -0.99 15.77 6.63
N ASP A 170 -0.75 16.56 5.58
CA ASP A 170 -1.73 16.76 4.51
C ASP A 170 -1.53 15.68 3.43
N LEU A 171 -2.10 14.48 3.67
CA LEU A 171 -2.08 13.38 2.72
C LEU A 171 -3.31 13.45 1.82
N VAL A 172 -3.11 13.38 0.51
CA VAL A 172 -4.18 13.50 -0.48
C VAL A 172 -4.11 12.35 -1.48
N THR A 173 -5.19 11.59 -1.63
CA THR A 173 -5.34 10.60 -2.70
C THR A 173 -5.45 11.29 -4.05
N LYS A 174 -4.37 11.29 -4.82
CA LYS A 174 -4.31 11.91 -6.15
C LYS A 174 -4.74 10.94 -7.24
N TRP A 175 -4.45 9.65 -7.08
CA TRP A 175 -4.77 8.61 -8.04
C TRP A 175 -5.36 7.38 -7.35
N ALA A 176 -6.35 6.76 -7.97
CA ALA A 176 -6.93 5.50 -7.52
C ALA A 176 -7.18 4.58 -8.71
N ILE A 177 -6.77 3.31 -8.59
CA ILE A 177 -6.87 2.30 -9.66
C ILE A 177 -7.81 1.19 -9.20
N GLU A 178 -8.87 0.97 -9.96
CA GLU A 178 -9.87 -0.05 -9.69
C GLU A 178 -10.44 -0.61 -10.98
N SER A 179 -10.69 -1.91 -11.00
CA SER A 179 -11.23 -2.66 -12.15
C SER A 179 -12.75 -2.79 -12.14
N ASP A 180 -13.42 -2.58 -11.01
CA ASP A 180 -14.88 -2.57 -10.89
C ASP A 180 -15.44 -1.14 -11.04
N MET A 181 -16.30 -0.94 -12.02
CA MET A 181 -16.86 0.39 -12.30
C MET A 181 -17.70 0.94 -11.14
N SER A 182 -18.48 0.10 -10.45
CA SER A 182 -19.34 0.53 -9.34
C SER A 182 -18.50 1.06 -8.17
N ALA A 183 -17.38 0.41 -7.90
CA ALA A 183 -16.38 0.87 -6.94
C ALA A 183 -15.72 2.18 -7.38
N CYS A 184 -15.35 2.32 -8.67
CA CYS A 184 -14.84 3.59 -9.20
C CYS A 184 -15.85 4.73 -9.05
N GLU A 185 -17.13 4.50 -9.34
CA GLU A 185 -18.20 5.50 -9.22
C GLU A 185 -18.36 5.94 -7.76
N SER A 186 -18.42 4.98 -6.84
CA SER A 186 -18.45 5.25 -5.39
C SER A 186 -17.23 6.09 -4.95
N PHE A 187 -16.04 5.75 -5.43
CA PHE A 187 -14.83 6.50 -5.12
C PHE A 187 -14.92 7.95 -5.64
N ARG A 188 -15.31 8.16 -6.90
CA ARG A 188 -15.42 9.50 -7.51
C ARG A 188 -16.42 10.40 -6.80
N LEU A 189 -17.54 9.84 -6.35
CA LEU A 189 -18.58 10.58 -5.61
C LEU A 189 -18.02 11.14 -4.29
N ASN A 190 -17.21 10.35 -3.59
CA ASN A 190 -16.62 10.74 -2.30
C ASN A 190 -15.33 11.57 -2.48
N HIS A 191 -14.61 11.41 -3.59
CA HIS A 191 -13.33 12.08 -3.85
C HIS A 191 -13.27 12.69 -5.26
N PRO A 192 -14.00 13.79 -5.52
CA PRO A 192 -14.12 14.37 -6.86
C PRO A 192 -12.80 14.94 -7.42
N LYS A 193 -11.77 15.11 -6.58
CA LYS A 193 -10.45 15.60 -6.98
C LYS A 193 -9.46 14.48 -7.31
N THR A 194 -9.79 13.23 -7.02
CA THR A 194 -8.92 12.08 -7.28
C THR A 194 -9.08 11.62 -8.73
N GLN A 195 -7.96 11.34 -9.39
CA GLN A 195 -7.95 10.70 -10.70
C GLN A 195 -8.24 9.21 -10.55
N VAL A 196 -9.52 8.85 -10.61
CA VAL A 196 -9.99 7.46 -10.50
C VAL A 196 -10.01 6.80 -11.87
N ARG A 197 -9.21 5.76 -12.05
CA ARG A 197 -9.03 5.05 -13.33
C ARG A 197 -9.68 3.67 -13.27
N HIS A 198 -10.55 3.41 -14.25
CA HIS A 198 -11.23 2.12 -14.42
C HIS A 198 -10.41 1.22 -15.34
N GLU A 199 -9.42 0.54 -14.78
CA GLU A 199 -8.47 -0.31 -15.51
C GLU A 199 -7.81 -1.32 -14.55
N THR A 200 -7.12 -2.33 -15.09
CA THR A 200 -6.36 -3.25 -14.24
C THR A 200 -5.05 -2.62 -13.78
N ALA A 201 -4.51 -3.07 -12.65
CA ALA A 201 -3.20 -2.60 -12.18
C ALA A 201 -2.06 -2.93 -13.16
N GLU A 202 -2.19 -4.03 -13.92
CA GLU A 202 -1.21 -4.42 -14.95
C GLU A 202 -1.25 -3.45 -16.13
N ASP A 203 -2.45 -3.13 -16.64
CA ASP A 203 -2.64 -2.11 -17.67
C ASP A 203 -2.10 -0.76 -17.21
N PHE A 204 -2.36 -0.38 -15.96
CA PHE A 204 -1.85 0.85 -15.37
C PHE A 204 -0.31 0.87 -15.35
N LEU A 205 0.36 -0.21 -14.95
CA LEU A 205 1.83 -0.28 -14.97
C LEU A 205 2.40 -0.11 -16.41
N HIS A 206 1.75 -0.71 -17.40
CA HIS A 206 2.12 -0.51 -18.80
C HIS A 206 1.88 0.93 -19.26
N LEU A 207 0.74 1.51 -18.85
CA LEU A 207 0.41 2.91 -19.12
C LEU A 207 1.47 3.86 -18.53
N LEU A 208 1.91 3.65 -17.29
CA LEU A 208 2.97 4.44 -16.68
C LEU A 208 4.27 4.39 -17.50
N THR A 209 4.61 3.21 -18.01
CA THR A 209 5.81 3.00 -18.82
C THR A 209 5.72 3.74 -20.16
N GLU A 210 4.57 3.67 -20.84
CA GLU A 210 4.35 4.41 -22.09
C GLU A 210 4.22 5.91 -21.86
N TRP A 211 3.64 6.33 -20.73
CA TRP A 211 3.51 7.73 -20.33
C TRP A 211 4.88 8.39 -20.15
N ASP A 212 5.82 7.72 -19.48
CA ASP A 212 7.21 8.18 -19.35
C ASP A 212 7.92 8.30 -20.72
N LYS A 213 7.67 7.37 -21.64
CA LYS A 213 8.20 7.44 -23.02
C LYS A 213 7.63 8.64 -23.79
N LEU A 214 6.31 8.87 -23.70
CA LEU A 214 5.66 10.03 -24.31
C LEU A 214 6.20 11.33 -23.74
N GLY A 215 6.39 11.39 -22.41
CA GLY A 215 7.04 12.51 -21.73
C GLY A 215 8.39 12.82 -22.32
N LYS A 216 9.29 11.84 -22.38
CA LYS A 216 10.65 12.01 -22.94
C LYS A 216 10.62 12.47 -24.41
N ARG A 217 9.64 12.02 -25.19
CA ARG A 217 9.49 12.42 -26.60
C ARG A 217 9.02 13.88 -26.74
N PHE A 218 8.11 14.33 -25.89
CA PHE A 218 7.42 15.63 -26.07
C PHE A 218 7.84 16.74 -25.08
N ALA A 219 8.65 16.43 -24.05
CA ALA A 219 9.12 17.37 -23.03
C ALA A 219 10.40 18.16 -23.39
N THR A 220 11.14 17.78 -24.44
CA THR A 220 12.40 18.46 -24.86
C THR A 220 12.22 19.89 -25.40
N ASP A 221 10.99 20.38 -25.53
CA ASP A 221 10.65 21.72 -26.04
C ASP A 221 10.25 22.73 -24.95
N VAL A 222 10.23 22.32 -23.67
CA VAL A 222 9.74 23.16 -22.56
C VAL A 222 10.63 24.38 -22.30
N GLU A 223 11.92 24.34 -22.66
CA GLU A 223 12.86 25.46 -22.42
C GLU A 223 13.02 26.42 -23.61
N ARG A 224 12.49 26.12 -24.80
CA ARG A 224 12.73 26.95 -26.01
C ARG A 224 11.66 27.99 -26.33
N THR A 225 10.58 28.07 -25.56
CA THR A 225 9.44 28.96 -25.90
C THR A 225 9.21 30.12 -24.95
N HIS A 226 10.21 30.50 -24.13
CA HIS A 226 10.08 31.67 -23.24
C HIS A 226 10.55 33.01 -23.80
N GLU A 227 11.06 33.08 -25.03
CA GLU A 227 11.28 34.36 -25.70
C GLU A 227 10.73 34.33 -27.14
N SER A 228 9.88 35.32 -27.43
CA SER A 228 9.32 35.66 -28.76
C SER A 228 8.04 34.95 -29.19
N ARG A 229 6.90 35.40 -28.66
CA ARG A 229 5.70 35.58 -29.49
C ARG A 229 5.08 36.95 -29.21
N SER A 230 5.43 37.90 -30.07
CA SER A 230 4.65 39.11 -30.30
C SER A 230 3.28 38.74 -30.86
N MET A 231 2.26 39.48 -30.42
CA MET A 231 0.91 39.41 -30.98
C MET A 231 0.95 39.74 -32.47
N ALA A 232 0.65 38.75 -33.30
CA ALA A 232 0.23 38.97 -34.68
C ALA A 232 -1.17 38.39 -34.83
N SER A 233 -2.16 39.28 -34.88
CA SER A 233 -3.52 38.98 -35.33
C SER A 233 -3.47 38.55 -36.79
N LYS A 234 -3.82 37.30 -37.07
CA LYS A 234 -4.27 36.89 -38.39
C LYS A 234 -5.74 36.50 -38.29
N ASP A 235 -6.57 37.40 -38.78
CA ASP A 235 -7.84 37.05 -39.40
C ASP A 235 -7.55 36.06 -40.53
N ASP A 236 -8.18 34.90 -40.48
CA ASP A 236 -8.42 34.07 -41.67
C ASP A 236 -9.79 33.41 -41.53
N THR A 237 -10.82 34.18 -41.92
CA THR A 237 -12.11 33.65 -42.35
C THR A 237 -12.03 33.25 -43.82
N SER A 238 -12.11 31.95 -44.14
CA SER A 238 -12.73 31.41 -45.37
C SER A 238 -12.83 29.86 -45.29
N PRO A 239 -13.66 29.16 -46.11
CA PRO A 239 -14.74 28.33 -45.58
C PRO A 239 -14.64 26.83 -45.94
N ASN A 240 -15.37 26.01 -45.19
CA ASN A 240 -15.84 24.66 -45.55
C ASN A 240 -14.91 23.80 -46.42
N SER A 241 -13.97 23.10 -45.78
CA SER A 241 -13.57 21.80 -46.30
C SER A 241 -14.77 20.85 -46.18
N ASN A 242 -15.37 20.49 -47.31
CA ASN A 242 -16.38 19.43 -47.37
C ASN A 242 -15.73 18.12 -46.92
N ILE A 243 -15.94 17.76 -45.66
CA ILE A 243 -15.60 16.46 -45.10
C ILE A 243 -16.51 15.42 -45.78
N PRO A 244 -15.97 14.37 -46.41
CA PRO A 244 -16.74 13.28 -47.00
C PRO A 244 -17.74 12.67 -45.98
N PRO A 245 -18.92 12.18 -46.41
CA PRO A 245 -19.87 11.57 -45.50
C PRO A 245 -19.24 10.35 -44.80
N GLY A 246 -19.00 10.44 -43.49
CA GLY A 246 -18.40 9.38 -42.68
C GLY A 246 -17.00 9.68 -42.12
N GLU A 247 -16.38 10.81 -42.47
CA GLU A 247 -15.14 11.27 -41.83
C GLU A 247 -15.46 12.14 -40.60
N LEU A 248 -14.88 11.80 -39.44
CA LEU A 248 -15.03 12.55 -38.19
C LEU A 248 -13.75 13.34 -37.89
N GLU A 249 -13.90 14.62 -37.54
CA GLU A 249 -12.78 15.48 -37.16
C GLU A 249 -12.52 15.41 -35.65
N VAL A 250 -11.25 15.19 -35.28
CA VAL A 250 -10.80 15.21 -33.88
C VAL A 250 -10.83 16.65 -33.36
N GLU A 251 -11.61 16.91 -32.31
CA GLU A 251 -11.60 18.20 -31.61
C GLU A 251 -10.44 18.27 -30.61
N ARG A 252 -10.31 17.25 -29.75
CA ARG A 252 -9.23 17.13 -28.75
C ARG A 252 -9.17 15.73 -28.16
N LEU A 253 -8.05 15.43 -27.49
CA LEU A 253 -7.90 14.23 -26.68
C LEU A 253 -8.33 14.54 -25.23
N VAL A 254 -9.04 13.61 -24.60
CA VAL A 254 -9.63 13.82 -23.26
C VAL A 254 -9.12 12.84 -22.21
N ASP A 255 -8.61 11.68 -22.60
CA ASP A 255 -8.06 10.68 -21.70
C ASP A 255 -7.06 9.77 -22.44
N ILE A 256 -6.32 8.96 -21.68
CA ILE A 256 -5.34 7.99 -22.17
C ILE A 256 -5.47 6.69 -21.37
N CYS A 257 -5.30 5.54 -22.00
CA CYS A 257 -5.24 4.26 -21.30
C CYS A 257 -4.31 3.29 -22.03
N TYR A 258 -3.95 2.20 -21.35
CA TYR A 258 -3.30 1.07 -21.98
C TYR A 258 -4.22 -0.14 -21.93
N GLY A 259 -4.19 -0.97 -22.96
CA GLY A 259 -4.95 -2.23 -23.03
C GLY A 259 -6.03 -2.22 -24.10
N ASP A 260 -7.13 -2.93 -23.86
CA ASP A 260 -8.23 -3.08 -24.82
C ASP A 260 -9.62 -2.77 -24.24
N PRO A 261 -9.89 -1.49 -23.90
CA PRO A 261 -11.16 -1.10 -23.27
C PRO A 261 -12.39 -1.41 -24.13
N CYS A 262 -12.24 -1.43 -25.45
CA CYS A 262 -13.30 -1.71 -26.41
C CYS A 262 -13.41 -3.20 -26.81
N ARG A 263 -12.58 -4.09 -26.24
CA ARG A 263 -12.54 -5.53 -26.55
C ARG A 263 -12.45 -5.83 -28.06
N THR A 264 -11.64 -5.03 -28.75
CA THR A 264 -11.44 -5.11 -30.21
C THR A 264 -10.40 -6.15 -30.64
N GLY A 265 -9.70 -6.76 -29.69
CA GLY A 265 -8.54 -7.64 -29.90
C GLY A 265 -7.23 -6.89 -30.11
N LYS A 266 -7.25 -5.54 -30.14
CA LYS A 266 -6.06 -4.70 -30.33
C LYS A 266 -5.63 -4.13 -28.98
N TYR A 267 -4.67 -4.80 -28.34
CA TYR A 267 -4.11 -4.38 -27.06
C TYR A 267 -2.97 -3.38 -27.27
N GLY A 268 -2.98 -2.24 -26.57
CA GLY A 268 -1.95 -1.21 -26.71
C GLY A 268 -2.35 0.15 -26.14
N LEU A 269 -1.56 1.18 -26.45
CA LEU A 269 -1.82 2.55 -26.01
C LEU A 269 -2.98 3.16 -26.78
N LYS A 270 -3.95 3.75 -26.06
CA LYS A 270 -5.13 4.39 -26.66
C LYS A 270 -5.37 5.77 -26.07
N PHE A 271 -5.93 6.66 -26.88
CA PHE A 271 -6.43 7.96 -26.45
C PHE A 271 -7.94 8.01 -26.59
N LYS A 272 -8.60 8.65 -25.63
CA LYS A 272 -10.01 8.95 -25.74
C LYS A 272 -10.16 10.26 -26.51
N VAL A 273 -10.96 10.23 -27.56
CA VAL A 273 -11.10 11.31 -28.54
C VAL A 273 -12.45 12.00 -28.35
N ARG A 274 -12.44 13.35 -28.25
CA ARG A 274 -13.62 14.20 -28.43
C ARG A 274 -13.73 14.53 -29.90
N TRP A 275 -14.87 14.21 -30.50
CA TRP A 275 -15.17 14.52 -31.90
C TRP A 275 -15.86 15.88 -32.03
N LYS A 276 -15.48 16.65 -33.05
CA LYS A 276 -15.98 18.01 -33.25
C LYS A 276 -17.48 18.01 -33.51
N GLY A 277 -18.22 18.75 -32.69
CA GLY A 277 -19.68 18.84 -32.78
C GLY A 277 -20.44 17.71 -32.05
N HIS A 278 -19.73 16.83 -31.34
CA HIS A 278 -20.30 15.72 -30.57
C HIS A 278 -20.17 15.91 -29.05
N GLY A 279 -21.07 15.27 -28.30
CA GLY A 279 -21.07 15.33 -26.83
C GLY A 279 -20.09 14.34 -26.18
N ALA A 280 -19.86 14.49 -24.87
CA ALA A 280 -18.96 13.60 -24.10
C ALA A 280 -19.39 12.12 -24.08
N SER A 281 -20.67 11.83 -24.30
CA SER A 281 -21.22 10.47 -24.44
C SER A 281 -20.78 9.77 -25.72
N GLU A 282 -20.29 10.53 -26.71
CA GLU A 282 -19.88 10.03 -28.02
C GLU A 282 -18.34 9.91 -28.12
N ASP A 283 -17.61 10.19 -27.03
CA ASP A 283 -16.15 10.08 -26.99
C ASP A 283 -15.72 8.61 -27.13
N THR A 284 -14.84 8.31 -28.10
CA THR A 284 -14.37 6.94 -28.39
C THR A 284 -12.89 6.75 -28.07
N TRP A 285 -12.48 5.50 -27.79
CA TRP A 285 -11.07 5.13 -27.60
C TRP A 285 -10.44 4.75 -28.92
N GLU A 286 -9.46 5.53 -29.38
CA GLU A 286 -8.73 5.30 -30.62
C GLU A 286 -7.29 4.84 -30.34
N PRO A 287 -6.75 3.88 -31.12
CA PRO A 287 -5.38 3.42 -30.97
C PRO A 287 -4.39 4.53 -31.31
N TYR A 288 -3.29 4.61 -30.57
CA TYR A 288 -2.24 5.61 -30.78
C TYR A 288 -1.69 5.61 -32.21
N GLU A 289 -1.52 4.43 -32.82
CA GLU A 289 -1.04 4.29 -34.21
C GLU A 289 -2.05 4.84 -35.23
N GLY A 290 -3.33 4.88 -34.89
CA GLY A 290 -4.41 5.44 -35.72
C GLY A 290 -4.49 6.96 -35.70
N LEU A 291 -3.79 7.62 -34.77
CA LEU A 291 -3.82 9.08 -34.57
C LEU A 291 -2.57 9.78 -35.13
N SER A 292 -1.93 9.21 -36.16
CA SER A 292 -0.71 9.74 -36.78
C SER A 292 -0.87 11.18 -37.31
N ASN A 293 -2.06 11.54 -37.79
CA ASN A 293 -2.37 12.89 -38.29
C ASN A 293 -2.65 13.91 -37.16
N CYS A 294 -2.67 13.48 -35.89
CA CYS A 294 -3.01 14.30 -34.72
C CYS A 294 -1.82 14.53 -33.78
N GLU A 295 -0.58 14.56 -34.29
CA GLU A 295 0.62 14.65 -33.45
C GLU A 295 0.65 15.91 -32.56
N GLU A 296 0.16 17.05 -33.05
CA GLU A 296 0.05 18.28 -32.25
C GLU A 296 -0.95 18.13 -31.10
N GLY A 297 -2.11 17.53 -31.35
CA GLY A 297 -3.11 17.23 -30.32
C GLY A 297 -2.59 16.25 -29.25
N ILE A 298 -1.81 15.25 -29.66
CA ILE A 298 -1.13 14.32 -28.73
C ILE A 298 -0.10 15.08 -27.89
N ARG A 299 0.73 15.92 -28.51
CA ARG A 299 1.74 16.74 -27.82
C ARG A 299 1.10 17.65 -26.79
N ASP A 300 0.01 18.34 -27.15
CA ASP A 300 -0.69 19.25 -26.25
C ASP A 300 -1.35 18.50 -25.09
N PHE A 301 -2.01 17.36 -25.36
CA PHE A 301 -2.56 16.50 -24.32
C PHE A 301 -1.48 16.03 -23.35
N VAL A 302 -0.35 15.52 -23.86
CA VAL A 302 0.75 15.03 -23.04
C VAL A 302 1.32 16.18 -22.19
N ARG A 303 1.63 17.34 -22.78
CA ARG A 303 2.17 18.49 -22.03
C ARG A 303 1.23 18.95 -20.91
N ASN A 304 -0.07 19.06 -21.21
CA ASN A 304 -1.06 19.45 -20.21
C ASN A 304 -1.24 18.37 -19.14
N GLY A 305 -1.21 17.10 -19.52
CA GLY A 305 -1.30 15.96 -18.60
C GLY A 305 -0.10 15.88 -17.65
N PHE A 306 1.12 16.16 -18.13
CA PHE A 306 2.32 16.24 -17.29
C PHE A 306 2.22 17.40 -16.30
N LYS A 307 1.79 18.58 -16.76
CA LYS A 307 1.62 19.77 -15.91
C LYS A 307 0.57 19.57 -14.82
N SER A 308 -0.53 18.88 -15.14
CA SER A 308 -1.63 18.59 -14.21
C SER A 308 -1.48 17.27 -13.46
N LYS A 309 -0.41 16.50 -13.74
CA LYS A 309 -0.12 15.19 -13.16
C LYS A 309 -1.29 14.20 -13.23
N ILE A 310 -1.91 14.08 -14.41
CA ILE A 310 -3.02 13.11 -14.61
C ILE A 310 -2.59 11.65 -14.38
N LEU A 311 -1.30 11.37 -14.59
CA LEU A 311 -0.63 10.10 -14.29
C LEU A 311 0.67 10.39 -13.54
N PRO A 312 1.03 9.58 -12.53
CA PRO A 312 2.24 9.77 -11.77
C PRO A 312 3.50 9.34 -12.54
N LEU A 313 4.62 9.99 -12.30
CA LEU A 313 5.95 9.53 -12.69
C LEU A 313 6.77 9.15 -11.44
N PRO A 314 7.91 8.46 -11.60
CA PRO A 314 8.81 8.22 -10.47
C PRO A 314 9.18 9.51 -9.74
N GLY A 315 8.87 9.59 -8.45
CA GLY A 315 9.03 10.79 -7.62
C GLY A 315 7.77 11.63 -7.39
N ASP A 316 6.68 11.39 -8.12
CA ASP A 316 5.40 12.10 -7.92
C ASP A 316 4.52 11.52 -6.81
N VAL A 317 4.76 10.27 -6.43
CA VAL A 317 3.97 9.53 -5.43
C VAL A 317 4.75 9.41 -4.14
N ASP A 318 4.23 9.98 -3.06
CA ASP A 318 4.84 9.82 -1.73
C ASP A 318 4.40 8.53 -1.04
N VAL A 319 3.15 8.13 -1.19
CA VAL A 319 2.58 6.94 -0.55
C VAL A 319 1.88 6.07 -1.57
N ILE A 320 2.11 4.76 -1.52
CA ILE A 320 1.28 3.76 -2.19
C ILE A 320 0.57 2.94 -1.15
N CYS A 321 -0.76 2.84 -1.24
CA CYS A 321 -1.51 1.81 -0.52
C CYS A 321 -2.17 0.83 -1.50
N GLY A 322 -2.45 -0.39 -1.06
CA GLY A 322 -3.27 -1.30 -1.85
C GLY A 322 -3.49 -2.68 -1.22
N GLY A 323 -4.62 -3.29 -1.60
CA GLY A 323 -5.01 -4.64 -1.19
C GLY A 323 -4.98 -5.62 -2.35
N PRO A 324 -3.80 -6.05 -2.85
CA PRO A 324 -3.72 -6.91 -4.02
C PRO A 324 -4.49 -8.21 -3.78
N PRO A 325 -5.48 -8.56 -4.62
CA PRO A 325 -6.28 -9.74 -4.39
C PRO A 325 -5.45 -11.01 -4.55
N CYS A 326 -5.53 -11.91 -3.56
CA CYS A 326 -4.92 -13.24 -3.59
C CYS A 326 -6.04 -14.27 -3.41
N GLN A 327 -6.70 -14.66 -4.50
CA GLN A 327 -7.85 -15.57 -4.42
C GLN A 327 -7.44 -17.06 -4.42
N GLY A 328 -6.18 -17.35 -4.74
CA GLY A 328 -5.64 -18.71 -4.76
C GLY A 328 -5.43 -19.32 -3.37
N ILE A 329 -5.44 -18.52 -2.31
CA ILE A 329 -4.95 -18.95 -0.98
C ILE A 329 -6.03 -19.29 0.06
N SER A 330 -7.30 -19.04 -0.26
CA SER A 330 -8.42 -19.20 0.69
C SER A 330 -9.45 -20.25 0.23
N GLY A 331 -10.22 -20.77 1.18
CA GLY A 331 -11.33 -21.71 0.92
C GLY A 331 -10.91 -22.96 0.14
N TYR A 332 -11.67 -23.28 -0.92
CA TYR A 332 -11.45 -24.45 -1.78
C TYR A 332 -10.14 -24.40 -2.59
N ASN A 333 -9.56 -23.20 -2.75
CA ASN A 333 -8.32 -23.02 -3.54
C ASN A 333 -7.05 -23.29 -2.75
N ARG A 334 -7.12 -23.37 -1.41
CA ARG A 334 -5.97 -23.50 -0.49
C ARG A 334 -5.00 -24.64 -0.80
N TYR A 335 -5.45 -25.68 -1.51
CA TYR A 335 -4.64 -26.86 -1.86
C TYR A 335 -4.29 -26.94 -3.36
N ARG A 336 -4.58 -25.90 -4.15
CA ARG A 336 -4.29 -25.85 -5.59
C ARG A 336 -3.03 -25.03 -5.85
N ASN A 337 -2.23 -25.41 -6.85
CA ASN A 337 -1.02 -24.70 -7.29
C ASN A 337 -0.04 -24.38 -6.15
N VAL A 338 0.03 -25.29 -5.17
CA VAL A 338 0.81 -25.14 -3.93
C VAL A 338 2.31 -25.10 -4.22
N GLU A 339 2.78 -25.74 -5.29
CA GLU A 339 4.20 -25.79 -5.65
C GLU A 339 4.71 -24.52 -6.33
N SER A 340 3.85 -23.79 -7.05
CA SER A 340 4.19 -22.50 -7.66
C SER A 340 3.09 -21.45 -7.43
N PRO A 341 2.96 -20.91 -6.20
CA PRO A 341 1.88 -19.97 -5.87
C PRO A 341 1.82 -18.72 -6.73
N LEU A 342 2.97 -18.23 -7.23
CA LEU A 342 3.06 -17.03 -8.08
C LEU A 342 2.77 -17.29 -9.55
N ASP A 343 2.85 -18.55 -9.99
CA ASP A 343 2.42 -18.97 -11.33
C ASP A 343 0.89 -19.01 -11.43
N ASP A 344 0.21 -19.04 -10.28
CA ASP A 344 -1.23 -18.90 -10.22
C ASP A 344 -1.64 -17.46 -10.56
N GLU A 345 -2.35 -17.30 -11.67
CA GLU A 345 -2.88 -16.01 -12.13
C GLU A 345 -3.67 -15.27 -11.03
N ARG A 346 -4.29 -16.01 -10.10
CA ARG A 346 -5.08 -15.46 -8.99
C ARG A 346 -4.26 -14.84 -7.86
N ASN A 347 -2.94 -15.05 -7.88
CA ASN A 347 -2.00 -14.44 -6.92
C ASN A 347 -1.08 -13.43 -7.61
N ARG A 348 -1.10 -13.33 -8.96
CA ARG A 348 -0.21 -12.47 -9.75
C ARG A 348 -0.27 -10.99 -9.36
N GLN A 349 -1.39 -10.52 -8.82
CA GLN A 349 -1.59 -9.12 -8.44
C GLN A 349 -0.60 -8.63 -7.37
N ILE A 350 -0.07 -9.51 -6.51
CA ILE A 350 0.99 -9.13 -5.56
C ILE A 350 2.32 -8.78 -6.26
N ILE A 351 2.61 -9.45 -7.39
CA ILE A 351 3.78 -9.18 -8.23
C ILE A 351 3.61 -7.80 -8.89
N ILE A 352 2.43 -7.56 -9.46
CA ILE A 352 2.11 -6.28 -10.11
C ILE A 352 2.17 -5.12 -9.12
N PHE A 353 1.61 -5.29 -7.92
CA PHE A 353 1.72 -4.30 -6.83
C PHE A 353 3.19 -3.96 -6.53
N MET A 354 4.02 -4.98 -6.32
CA MET A 354 5.46 -4.78 -6.03
C MET A 354 6.21 -4.17 -7.21
N ASN A 355 5.84 -4.47 -8.45
CA ASN A 355 6.44 -3.87 -9.64
C ASN A 355 6.07 -2.39 -9.78
N ILE A 356 4.85 -1.98 -9.43
CA ILE A 356 4.46 -0.57 -9.39
C ILE A 356 5.23 0.17 -8.29
N VAL A 357 5.39 -0.44 -7.10
CA VAL A 357 6.24 0.09 -6.03
C VAL A 357 7.69 0.23 -6.49
N GLU A 358 8.23 -0.75 -7.22
CA GLU A 358 9.59 -0.70 -7.76
C GLU A 358 9.78 0.39 -8.81
N TYR A 359 8.77 0.61 -9.65
CA TYR A 359 8.78 1.62 -10.70
C TYR A 359 8.67 3.04 -10.12
N LEU A 360 7.66 3.30 -9.30
CA LEU A 360 7.37 4.64 -8.76
C LEU A 360 8.24 5.01 -7.55
N LYS A 361 8.70 4.00 -6.81
CA LYS A 361 9.53 4.11 -5.60
C LYS A 361 8.94 5.09 -4.58
N PRO A 362 7.74 4.92 -4.02
CA PRO A 362 7.18 5.89 -3.07
C PRO A 362 8.04 6.06 -1.81
N LYS A 363 7.79 7.10 -1.00
CA LYS A 363 8.40 7.23 0.33
C LYS A 363 7.90 6.16 1.29
N PHE A 364 6.59 5.87 1.24
CA PHE A 364 5.93 4.87 2.06
C PHE A 364 5.08 3.91 1.24
N VAL A 365 4.98 2.68 1.71
CA VAL A 365 4.14 1.62 1.14
C VAL A 365 3.28 1.04 2.26
N LEU A 366 1.99 0.89 2.03
CA LEU A 366 1.10 0.11 2.89
C LEU A 366 0.37 -0.95 2.06
N MET A 367 0.72 -2.21 2.25
CA MET A 367 -0.01 -3.32 1.64
C MET A 367 -0.92 -3.98 2.68
N GLU A 368 -2.20 -4.12 2.36
CA GLU A 368 -3.18 -4.88 3.16
C GLU A 368 -3.42 -6.26 2.52
N ASN A 369 -3.65 -7.27 3.36
CA ASN A 369 -4.18 -8.55 2.88
C ASN A 369 -4.91 -9.36 3.97
N VAL A 370 -5.54 -10.46 3.55
CA VAL A 370 -6.16 -11.44 4.45
C VAL A 370 -5.09 -12.23 5.23
N VAL A 371 -5.42 -12.66 6.46
CA VAL A 371 -4.51 -13.45 7.32
C VAL A 371 -4.07 -14.77 6.67
N ASP A 372 -4.85 -15.32 5.75
CA ASP A 372 -4.47 -16.53 5.02
C ASP A 372 -3.16 -16.37 4.22
N ILE A 373 -2.72 -15.13 3.95
CA ILE A 373 -1.39 -14.85 3.35
C ILE A 373 -0.23 -15.35 4.22
N LEU A 374 -0.43 -15.46 5.54
CA LEU A 374 0.53 -16.00 6.50
C LEU A 374 0.40 -17.52 6.68
N ARG A 375 -0.72 -18.11 6.25
CA ARG A 375 -1.02 -19.55 6.47
C ARG A 375 -0.70 -20.40 5.25
N PHE A 376 -0.99 -19.88 4.06
CA PHE A 376 -0.83 -20.61 2.82
C PHE A 376 0.65 -20.84 2.48
N LYS A 377 1.01 -22.09 2.15
CA LYS A 377 2.39 -22.55 1.80
C LYS A 377 3.47 -21.86 2.64
N ARG A 378 3.40 -22.02 3.98
CA ARG A 378 4.37 -21.40 4.92
C ARG A 378 4.56 -19.89 4.68
N ALA A 379 3.45 -19.16 4.65
CA ALA A 379 3.44 -17.71 4.44
C ALA A 379 4.11 -17.22 3.14
N TYR A 380 4.15 -18.05 2.09
CA TYR A 380 4.88 -17.77 0.84
C TYR A 380 4.67 -16.33 0.34
N LEU A 381 3.42 -15.90 0.20
CA LEU A 381 3.09 -14.61 -0.41
C LEU A 381 3.46 -13.43 0.51
N ALA A 382 3.33 -13.59 1.82
CA ALA A 382 3.74 -12.56 2.78
C ALA A 382 5.27 -12.40 2.80
N ARG A 383 5.99 -13.52 2.79
CA ARG A 383 7.44 -13.54 2.71
C ARG A 383 7.94 -12.98 1.38
N TYR A 384 7.27 -13.28 0.27
CA TYR A 384 7.54 -12.69 -1.03
C TYR A 384 7.43 -11.15 -0.97
N ALA A 385 6.32 -10.63 -0.44
CA ALA A 385 6.08 -9.19 -0.34
C ALA A 385 7.13 -8.49 0.53
N LEU A 386 7.42 -9.05 1.71
CA LEU A 386 8.46 -8.54 2.61
C LEU A 386 9.85 -8.60 1.95
N SER A 387 10.17 -9.71 1.30
CA SER A 387 11.43 -9.92 0.57
C SER A 387 11.61 -8.89 -0.56
N ARG A 388 10.57 -8.57 -1.33
CA ARG A 388 10.62 -7.53 -2.37
C ARG A 388 10.91 -6.15 -1.79
N LEU A 389 10.29 -5.77 -0.68
CA LEU A 389 10.57 -4.49 -0.02
C LEU A 389 12.04 -4.41 0.46
N VAL A 390 12.51 -5.44 1.17
CA VAL A 390 13.90 -5.52 1.65
C VAL A 390 14.89 -5.47 0.48
N TYR A 391 14.57 -6.16 -0.62
CA TYR A 391 15.37 -6.15 -1.85
C TYR A 391 15.49 -4.76 -2.47
N MET A 392 14.37 -4.03 -2.54
CA MET A 392 14.33 -2.64 -3.02
C MET A 392 14.97 -1.63 -2.04
N ASN A 393 15.54 -2.13 -0.94
CA ASN A 393 16.12 -1.39 0.16
C ASN A 393 15.12 -0.50 0.92
N TYR A 394 13.88 -0.95 1.06
CA TYR A 394 12.93 -0.36 1.99
C TYR A 394 13.15 -0.94 3.38
N GLN A 395 13.04 -0.08 4.39
CA GLN A 395 12.68 -0.53 5.73
C GLN A 395 11.28 -1.14 5.66
N ALA A 396 11.03 -2.22 6.40
CA ALA A 396 9.76 -2.93 6.33
C ALA A 396 9.36 -3.51 7.68
N ARG A 397 8.06 -3.68 7.91
CA ARG A 397 7.52 -4.44 9.04
C ARG A 397 6.13 -4.97 8.72
N LEU A 398 5.79 -6.10 9.32
CA LEU A 398 4.54 -6.82 9.10
C LEU A 398 3.76 -6.95 10.41
N GLY A 399 2.49 -6.57 10.39
CA GLY A 399 1.61 -6.56 11.53
C GLY A 399 0.26 -7.21 11.24
N THR A 400 -0.28 -7.98 12.18
CA THR A 400 -1.67 -8.46 12.13
C THR A 400 -2.52 -7.64 13.07
N ILE A 401 -3.59 -7.05 12.54
CA ILE A 401 -4.47 -6.10 13.22
C ILE A 401 -5.90 -6.66 13.21
N ALA A 402 -6.58 -6.63 14.36
CA ALA A 402 -8.00 -6.94 14.49
C ALA A 402 -8.83 -5.64 14.50
N ALA A 403 -9.71 -5.46 13.52
CA ALA A 403 -10.50 -4.23 13.38
C ALA A 403 -11.34 -3.90 14.63
N GLY A 404 -11.86 -4.91 15.32
CA GLY A 404 -12.65 -4.72 16.54
C GLY A 404 -11.86 -4.04 17.68
N CYS A 405 -10.53 -4.22 17.72
CA CYS A 405 -9.66 -3.54 18.68
C CYS A 405 -9.61 -2.01 18.48
N TYR A 406 -10.22 -1.48 17.42
CA TYR A 406 -10.22 -0.06 17.06
C TYR A 406 -11.65 0.50 16.98
N GLY A 407 -12.58 -0.06 17.76
CA GLY A 407 -13.92 0.49 17.91
C GLY A 407 -14.88 0.10 16.80
N LEU A 408 -14.88 -1.18 16.41
CA LEU A 408 -15.86 -1.73 15.47
C LEU A 408 -16.53 -2.98 16.06
N PRO A 409 -17.87 -3.15 15.92
CA PRO A 409 -18.58 -4.34 16.36
C PRO A 409 -18.39 -5.52 15.39
N GLN A 410 -17.15 -5.76 14.99
CA GLN A 410 -16.75 -6.82 14.07
C GLN A 410 -15.38 -7.37 14.43
N PHE A 411 -15.26 -8.70 14.42
CA PHE A 411 -13.96 -9.35 14.48
C PHE A 411 -13.40 -9.60 13.07
N ARG A 412 -12.56 -8.69 12.58
CA ARG A 412 -11.90 -8.79 11.26
C ARG A 412 -10.40 -8.64 11.41
N LEU A 413 -9.67 -9.76 11.28
CA LEU A 413 -8.21 -9.76 11.26
C LEU A 413 -7.69 -9.50 9.83
N ARG A 414 -6.68 -8.64 9.72
CA ARG A 414 -5.96 -8.33 8.48
C ARG A 414 -4.48 -8.15 8.73
N VAL A 415 -3.69 -8.43 7.69
CA VAL A 415 -2.24 -8.29 7.69
C VAL A 415 -1.90 -6.99 6.98
N PHE A 416 -1.04 -6.21 7.59
CA PHE A 416 -0.54 -4.94 7.08
C PHE A 416 0.97 -5.03 6.97
N LEU A 417 1.51 -4.71 5.80
CA LEU A 417 2.94 -4.63 5.53
C LEU A 417 3.29 -3.18 5.25
N TRP A 418 4.04 -2.57 6.17
CA TRP A 418 4.65 -1.27 5.96
C TRP A 418 5.96 -1.40 5.19
N GLY A 419 6.18 -0.47 4.28
CA GLY A 419 7.47 -0.16 3.69
C GLY A 419 7.78 1.33 3.87
N ALA A 420 9.03 1.69 4.15
CA ALA A 420 9.49 3.07 4.16
C ALA A 420 10.88 3.16 3.51
N ARG A 421 11.15 4.21 2.73
CA ARG A 421 12.50 4.45 2.24
C ARG A 421 13.47 4.61 3.43
N PRO A 422 14.78 4.33 3.28
CA PRO A 422 15.73 4.47 4.39
C PRO A 422 15.87 5.88 4.95
N SER A 423 15.55 6.90 4.17
CA SER A 423 15.55 8.31 4.60
C SER A 423 14.35 8.66 5.49
N GLU A 424 13.33 7.81 5.53
CA GLU A 424 12.08 8.07 6.23
C GLU A 424 12.03 7.30 7.55
N LYS A 425 11.19 7.73 8.50
CA LYS A 425 10.92 6.96 9.71
C LYS A 425 9.92 5.86 9.41
N LEU A 426 10.28 4.59 9.58
CA LEU A 426 9.36 3.47 9.41
C LEU A 426 8.15 3.61 10.36
N PRO A 427 6.90 3.66 9.84
CA PRO A 427 5.71 3.80 10.67
C PRO A 427 5.53 2.64 11.66
N GLN A 428 4.97 2.93 12.83
CA GLN A 428 4.62 1.95 13.85
C GLN A 428 3.18 1.48 13.66
N PHE A 429 2.84 0.31 14.21
CA PHE A 429 1.43 -0.09 14.30
C PHE A 429 0.76 0.57 15.51
N PRO A 430 -0.47 1.09 15.37
CA PRO A 430 -1.20 1.64 16.51
C PRO A 430 -1.58 0.50 17.47
N LEU A 431 -1.46 0.71 18.78
CA LEU A 431 -1.93 -0.28 19.75
C LEU A 431 -3.47 -0.30 19.83
N PRO A 432 -4.09 -1.43 20.24
CA PRO A 432 -5.52 -1.52 20.47
C PRO A 432 -6.09 -0.38 21.33
N THR A 433 -7.31 0.07 21.05
CA THR A 433 -8.03 1.03 21.89
C THR A 433 -9.23 0.40 22.60
N HIS A 434 -9.73 -0.75 22.11
CA HIS A 434 -10.88 -1.46 22.65
C HIS A 434 -10.53 -2.88 23.11
N ASP A 435 -11.12 -3.34 24.21
CA ASP A 435 -10.85 -4.65 24.82
C ASP A 435 -11.58 -5.80 24.10
N VAL A 436 -11.03 -6.25 22.97
CA VAL A 436 -11.56 -7.35 22.19
C VAL A 436 -10.76 -8.63 22.39
N ILE A 437 -11.46 -9.72 22.72
CA ILE A 437 -10.85 -11.06 22.83
C ILE A 437 -10.43 -11.56 21.44
N ILE A 438 -9.12 -11.68 21.21
CA ILE A 438 -8.54 -12.22 19.98
C ILE A 438 -8.61 -13.75 20.04
N ARG A 439 -9.49 -14.37 19.23
CA ARG A 439 -9.70 -15.83 19.20
C ARG A 439 -8.97 -16.58 18.08
N TYR A 440 -8.42 -15.86 17.10
CA TYR A 440 -7.80 -16.47 15.92
C TYR A 440 -6.37 -15.98 15.76
N TRP A 441 -5.44 -16.67 16.39
CA TRP A 441 -4.03 -16.36 16.28
C TRP A 441 -3.49 -16.61 14.86
N PRO A 442 -2.60 -15.74 14.34
CA PRO A 442 -1.67 -16.09 13.28
C PRO A 442 -0.92 -17.40 13.58
N PRO A 443 -0.31 -18.03 12.57
CA PRO A 443 0.60 -19.16 12.79
C PRO A 443 1.66 -18.81 13.86
N PRO A 444 2.14 -19.78 14.67
CA PRO A 444 3.10 -19.51 15.74
C PRO A 444 4.35 -18.74 15.28
N GLU A 445 4.80 -18.99 14.05
CA GLU A 445 5.92 -18.28 13.44
C GLU A 445 5.71 -16.76 13.31
N PHE A 446 4.46 -16.31 13.18
CA PHE A 446 4.06 -14.90 13.04
C PHE A 446 3.30 -14.40 14.27
N GLU A 447 3.41 -15.08 15.41
CA GLU A 447 2.79 -14.66 16.66
C GLU A 447 3.27 -13.25 17.08
N ARG A 448 4.58 -13.03 17.01
CA ARG A 448 5.22 -11.73 17.29
C ARG A 448 4.89 -10.62 16.29
N ASN A 449 4.12 -10.91 15.25
CA ASN A 449 3.59 -9.92 14.32
C ASN A 449 2.21 -9.42 14.72
N THR A 450 1.58 -9.98 15.75
CA THR A 450 0.25 -9.51 16.18
C THR A 450 0.36 -8.22 16.96
N VAL A 451 -0.45 -7.24 16.56
CA VAL A 451 -0.49 -5.92 17.20
C VAL A 451 -1.42 -6.01 18.40
N ALA A 452 -0.82 -6.21 19.57
CA ALA A 452 -1.49 -6.30 20.85
C ALA A 452 -0.59 -5.73 21.95
N TYR A 453 -1.17 -5.49 23.12
CA TYR A 453 -0.40 -5.20 24.34
C TYR A 453 0.25 -6.48 24.87
N ASP A 454 1.41 -6.34 25.50
CA ASP A 454 2.01 -7.42 26.28
C ASP A 454 1.08 -7.83 27.43
N GLU A 455 1.10 -9.11 27.82
CA GLU A 455 0.18 -9.67 28.83
C GLU A 455 0.29 -8.95 30.18
N ASP A 456 1.50 -8.56 30.57
CA ASP A 456 1.79 -7.92 31.86
C ASP A 456 1.71 -6.38 31.82
N GLN A 457 1.41 -5.78 30.67
CA GLN A 457 1.38 -4.33 30.54
C GLN A 457 0.03 -3.76 31.01
N PRO A 458 0.02 -2.84 32.00
CA PRO A 458 -1.22 -2.19 32.42
C PRO A 458 -1.78 -1.35 31.27
N ARG A 459 -3.08 -1.53 30.98
CA ARG A 459 -3.76 -0.87 29.86
C ARG A 459 -5.15 -0.38 30.28
N LYS A 460 -5.54 0.77 29.72
CA LYS A 460 -6.88 1.32 29.82
C LYS A 460 -7.48 1.30 28.42
N LEU A 461 -8.40 0.38 28.20
CA LEU A 461 -9.10 0.19 26.93
C LEU A 461 -10.58 0.49 27.12
N ASP A 462 -11.23 0.96 26.07
CA ASP A 462 -12.68 1.09 26.04
C ASP A 462 -13.33 -0.29 25.85
N ASP A 463 -14.59 -0.41 26.24
CA ASP A 463 -15.34 -1.67 26.11
C ASP A 463 -15.52 -2.05 24.63
N ALA A 464 -15.48 -3.36 24.34
CA ALA A 464 -15.78 -3.86 23.00
C ALA A 464 -17.18 -3.45 22.54
N LEU A 465 -17.28 -2.84 21.36
CA LEU A 465 -18.56 -2.46 20.78
C LEU A 465 -19.37 -3.68 20.35
N VAL A 466 -20.70 -3.57 20.51
CA VAL A 466 -21.67 -4.56 20.07
C VAL A 466 -22.52 -4.02 18.91
N LEU A 467 -23.27 -4.90 18.25
CA LEU A 467 -24.07 -4.52 17.08
C LEU A 467 -25.06 -3.38 17.38
N SER A 468 -25.67 -3.37 18.57
CA SER A 468 -26.59 -2.29 18.96
C SER A 468 -25.91 -0.93 19.03
N ASP A 469 -24.62 -0.87 19.34
CA ASP A 469 -23.90 0.41 19.38
C ASP A 469 -23.75 1.03 18.00
N ALA A 470 -23.76 0.21 16.94
CA ALA A 470 -23.67 0.67 15.57
C ALA A 470 -25.02 0.99 14.93
N ILE A 471 -26.03 0.12 15.08
CA ILE A 471 -27.23 0.20 14.23
C ILE A 471 -28.53 0.53 14.98
N SER A 472 -28.49 0.72 16.30
CA SER A 472 -29.72 0.96 17.07
C SER A 472 -30.42 2.26 16.68
N ASP A 473 -29.72 3.27 16.19
CA ASP A 473 -30.31 4.55 15.76
C ASP A 473 -30.97 4.52 14.36
N LEU A 474 -30.80 3.44 13.59
CA LEU A 474 -31.32 3.34 12.22
C LEU A 474 -32.85 3.10 12.20
N PRO A 475 -33.58 3.71 11.24
CA PRO A 475 -35.01 3.49 11.08
C PRO A 475 -35.32 2.08 10.58
N ALA A 476 -36.47 1.52 10.94
CA ALA A 476 -36.91 0.23 10.41
C ALA A 476 -37.28 0.35 8.92
N VAL A 477 -36.84 -0.61 8.11
CA VAL A 477 -37.15 -0.72 6.68
C VAL A 477 -37.67 -2.11 6.33
N ALA A 478 -38.44 -2.20 5.24
CA ALA A 478 -38.96 -3.47 4.74
C ALA A 478 -37.96 -4.18 3.80
N ASN A 479 -38.24 -5.43 3.45
CA ASN A 479 -37.44 -6.21 2.49
C ASN A 479 -37.31 -5.57 1.10
N HIS A 480 -38.26 -4.72 0.71
CA HIS A 480 -38.34 -4.06 -0.61
C HIS A 480 -37.97 -2.58 -0.57
N GLU A 481 -37.10 -2.16 0.36
CA GLU A 481 -36.64 -0.77 0.44
C GLU A 481 -35.71 -0.43 -0.73
N VAL A 482 -36.13 0.52 -1.57
CA VAL A 482 -35.41 0.93 -2.78
C VAL A 482 -34.80 2.32 -2.69
N ARG A 483 -35.15 3.11 -1.66
CA ARG A 483 -34.67 4.49 -1.53
C ARG A 483 -33.18 4.52 -1.21
N GLU A 484 -32.44 5.28 -2.01
CA GLU A 484 -31.00 5.53 -1.79
C GLU A 484 -30.76 6.51 -0.65
N GLU A 485 -31.70 7.44 -0.46
CA GLU A 485 -31.64 8.47 0.57
C GLU A 485 -32.91 8.46 1.41
N MET A 486 -32.75 8.54 2.73
CA MET A 486 -33.88 8.67 3.66
C MET A 486 -33.48 9.46 4.93
N PRO A 487 -34.43 10.02 5.69
CA PRO A 487 -34.10 10.61 6.99
C PRO A 487 -33.83 9.53 8.05
N TYR A 488 -32.89 9.79 8.97
CA TYR A 488 -32.59 8.90 10.11
C TYR A 488 -33.77 8.65 11.05
N GLY A 489 -34.74 9.57 11.11
CA GLY A 489 -35.89 9.48 12.02
C GLY A 489 -35.56 9.78 13.49
N LYS A 490 -34.32 9.57 13.95
CA LYS A 490 -33.89 9.87 15.32
C LYS A 490 -32.42 10.34 15.44
N PRO A 491 -32.07 11.04 16.54
CA PRO A 491 -30.67 11.38 16.83
C PRO A 491 -29.84 10.13 17.17
N PRO A 492 -28.50 10.21 17.09
CA PRO A 492 -27.63 9.12 17.52
C PRO A 492 -27.78 8.87 19.03
N GLU A 493 -27.72 7.60 19.45
CA GLU A 493 -27.92 7.16 20.83
C GLU A 493 -26.61 6.76 21.52
N THR A 494 -25.60 6.35 20.75
CA THR A 494 -24.28 5.91 21.25
C THR A 494 -23.15 6.86 20.83
N GLU A 495 -21.97 6.68 21.44
CA GLU A 495 -20.74 7.38 21.02
C GLU A 495 -20.34 7.02 19.59
N PHE A 496 -20.42 5.74 19.25
CA PHE A 496 -20.11 5.26 17.91
C PHE A 496 -21.03 5.89 16.86
N GLN A 497 -22.34 5.96 17.11
CA GLN A 497 -23.30 6.60 16.20
C GLN A 497 -23.05 8.09 16.04
N ARG A 498 -22.70 8.79 17.13
CA ARG A 498 -22.28 10.19 17.06
C ARG A 498 -21.05 10.35 16.16
N TYR A 499 -20.06 9.47 16.32
CA TYR A 499 -18.84 9.47 15.52
C TYR A 499 -19.11 9.22 14.03
N ILE A 500 -19.77 8.13 13.64
CA ILE A 500 -19.97 7.79 12.22
C ILE A 500 -20.92 8.74 11.47
N ARG A 501 -21.75 9.50 12.19
CA ARG A 501 -22.64 10.54 11.62
C ARG A 501 -22.02 11.93 11.61
N SER A 502 -20.78 12.06 12.08
CA SER A 502 -20.04 13.33 12.07
C SER A 502 -19.58 13.70 10.66
N SER A 503 -19.44 14.98 10.41
CA SER A 503 -18.82 15.49 9.17
C SER A 503 -17.30 15.26 9.17
N GLU A 504 -16.68 15.27 7.99
CA GLU A 504 -15.22 15.16 7.84
C GLU A 504 -14.46 16.22 8.66
N ASN A 505 -15.02 17.44 8.75
CA ASN A 505 -14.46 18.52 9.54
C ASN A 505 -14.50 18.24 11.05
N GLU A 506 -15.61 17.66 11.53
CA GLU A 506 -15.76 17.24 12.93
C GLU A 506 -14.81 16.07 13.26
N MET A 507 -14.63 15.13 12.33
CA MET A 507 -13.69 14.01 12.50
C MET A 507 -12.22 14.45 12.55
N THR A 508 -11.84 15.49 11.79
CA THR A 508 -10.45 15.97 11.67
C THR A 508 -10.11 17.18 12.55
N GLY A 509 -11.08 17.71 13.30
CA GLY A 509 -10.90 18.90 14.15
C GLY A 509 -10.68 20.21 13.38
N SER A 510 -10.97 20.25 12.08
CA SER A 510 -10.74 21.41 11.23
C SER A 510 -11.87 22.44 11.39
N SER A 511 -11.58 23.60 11.99
CA SER A 511 -12.55 24.69 12.13
C SER A 511 -12.51 25.64 10.93
N LEU A 512 -13.64 25.90 10.26
CA LEU A 512 -13.83 27.14 9.49
C LEU A 512 -15.32 27.54 9.34
N ASN A 513 -15.51 28.85 9.42
CA ASN A 513 -16.78 29.60 9.38
C ASN A 513 -17.59 29.38 8.10
N GLY A 514 -18.87 29.05 8.23
CA GLY A 514 -19.88 29.40 7.22
C GLY A 514 -20.32 28.33 6.23
N ALA A 515 -19.89 27.07 6.35
CA ALA A 515 -20.49 25.99 5.55
C ALA A 515 -21.89 25.63 6.07
N SER A 516 -22.88 25.58 5.18
CA SER A 516 -24.21 25.07 5.51
C SER A 516 -24.08 23.64 6.07
N ARG A 517 -24.69 23.37 7.22
CA ARG A 517 -24.74 22.00 7.77
C ARG A 517 -25.22 21.04 6.67
N PRO A 518 -24.46 19.99 6.33
CA PRO A 518 -24.92 19.01 5.36
C PRO A 518 -26.28 18.45 5.80
N LYS A 519 -27.15 18.14 4.84
CA LYS A 519 -28.43 17.48 5.15
C LYS A 519 -28.09 16.16 5.84
N ASN A 520 -28.61 15.96 7.05
CA ASN A 520 -28.43 14.76 7.85
C ASN A 520 -29.27 13.61 7.26
N LEU A 521 -28.84 13.12 6.10
CA LEU A 521 -29.46 12.04 5.33
C LEU A 521 -28.75 10.72 5.64
N LEU A 522 -29.54 9.66 5.68
CA LEU A 522 -29.10 8.28 5.74
C LEU A 522 -29.06 7.74 4.31
N TYR A 523 -27.89 7.25 3.92
CA TYR A 523 -27.62 6.69 2.60
C TYR A 523 -27.60 5.15 2.66
N ASP A 524 -28.02 4.51 1.58
CA ASP A 524 -27.86 3.06 1.34
C ASP A 524 -28.39 2.13 2.44
N HIS A 525 -29.39 2.58 3.21
CA HIS A 525 -30.07 1.76 4.21
C HIS A 525 -31.07 0.79 3.57
N ARG A 526 -30.55 -0.08 2.71
CA ARG A 526 -31.29 -1.03 1.87
C ARG A 526 -30.78 -2.45 2.13
N PRO A 527 -31.66 -3.41 2.49
CA PRO A 527 -31.27 -4.81 2.56
C PRO A 527 -31.16 -5.41 1.15
N LEU A 528 -30.50 -6.56 1.04
CA LEU A 528 -30.68 -7.42 -0.13
C LEU A 528 -32.14 -7.87 -0.18
N MET A 529 -32.82 -7.59 -1.29
CA MET A 529 -34.20 -8.02 -1.49
C MET A 529 -34.28 -9.55 -1.56
N LEU A 530 -34.81 -10.17 -0.51
CA LEU A 530 -35.01 -11.61 -0.45
C LEU A 530 -36.18 -12.02 -1.35
N PHE A 531 -36.03 -13.16 -2.04
CA PHE A 531 -37.14 -13.82 -2.70
C PHE A 531 -38.20 -14.26 -1.69
N GLU A 532 -39.45 -14.41 -2.13
CA GLU A 532 -40.60 -14.73 -1.27
C GLU A 532 -40.36 -15.92 -0.34
N ASP A 533 -39.74 -16.99 -0.86
CA ASP A 533 -39.42 -18.18 -0.06
C ASP A 533 -38.44 -17.87 1.07
N ASP A 534 -37.37 -17.12 0.79
CA ASP A 534 -36.36 -16.76 1.78
C ASP A 534 -36.92 -15.74 2.77
N TYR A 535 -37.69 -14.77 2.30
CA TYR A 535 -38.36 -13.81 3.15
C TYR A 535 -39.33 -14.51 4.12
N SER A 536 -40.14 -15.45 3.62
CA SER A 536 -41.06 -16.25 4.43
C SER A 536 -40.33 -17.09 5.49
N ARG A 537 -39.14 -17.63 5.15
CA ARG A 537 -38.27 -18.32 6.12
C ARG A 537 -37.75 -17.37 7.19
N VAL A 538 -37.25 -16.21 6.79
CA VAL A 538 -36.72 -15.18 7.72
C VAL A 538 -37.81 -14.68 8.68
N CYS A 539 -39.04 -14.47 8.21
CA CYS A 539 -40.17 -14.06 9.05
C CYS A 539 -40.52 -15.07 10.14
N ARG A 540 -40.14 -16.35 9.99
CA ARG A 540 -40.37 -17.40 10.99
C ARG A 540 -39.24 -17.53 12.01
N ILE A 541 -38.12 -16.84 11.83
CA ILE A 541 -37.00 -16.88 12.77
C ILE A 541 -37.41 -16.18 14.08
N PRO A 542 -37.34 -16.85 15.25
CA PRO A 542 -37.67 -16.25 16.53
C PRO A 542 -36.75 -15.06 16.85
N LYS A 543 -37.33 -13.92 17.24
CA LYS A 543 -36.59 -12.69 17.59
C LYS A 543 -35.88 -12.76 18.94
N ARG A 544 -36.24 -13.73 19.77
CA ARG A 544 -35.60 -14.01 21.06
C ARG A 544 -35.20 -15.47 21.06
N LYS A 545 -33.95 -15.75 21.47
CA LYS A 545 -33.51 -17.12 21.73
C LYS A 545 -34.32 -17.62 22.93
N VAL A 546 -35.17 -18.60 22.70
CA VAL A 546 -35.83 -19.32 23.80
C VAL A 546 -34.71 -20.13 24.46
N LEU A 547 -34.34 -19.74 25.68
CA LEU A 547 -33.32 -20.44 26.49
C LEU A 547 -33.90 -21.73 27.07
#